data_AF-A0A8J3X9D8-F1
#
_entry.id   AF-A0A8J3X9D8-F1
#
_cell.length_a   1.000
_cell.length_b   1.000
_cell.length_c   1.000
_cell.angle_alpha   90.00
_cell.angle_beta   90.00
_cell.angle_gamma   90.00
#
_symmetry.space_group_name_H-M   'P 1'
#
loop_
_entity.id
_entity.type
_entity.pdbx_description
1 polymer ?
#
loop_
_entity_poly.entity_id
_entity_poly.type
_entity_poly.pdbx_seq_one_letter_code
_entity_poly.pdbx_strand_id
1 'polypeptide(L)'
;MDGLNYDTGGLYLGPLWECAEDDARIALKSCIDAFNWFEDLLWDLSPDHRIDFMSKERSVDPISVVTLGRLVDDAHAWAHRAGELVGGIFGCRMTHDGQDWQDECALSLMHVRLGNSVGMTTNYVCSICGVVCWDCDHEPGNNYFIIATRDEEVCNICRDAQEVCTHTVGSTYDKRAEPTMQVLELREISLVPRPRDPLARIKGRGIDETDLIDYFGFAPPSDANLLCHKCMYTCEGFRAGRYDEASELV
;
A
#
# COMPACT_ATOMS: atom_id res chain seq x y z
N MET A 1 -19.28 -10.82 -37.07
CA MET A 1 -19.30 -9.58 -36.27
C MET A 1 -17.85 -9.22 -36.09
N ASP A 2 -17.38 -8.35 -36.99
CA ASP A 2 -16.01 -7.87 -37.00
C ASP A 2 -15.77 -7.02 -35.75
N GLY A 3 -14.72 -7.37 -35.00
CA GLY A 3 -14.30 -6.63 -33.83
C GLY A 3 -14.01 -5.18 -34.22
N LEU A 4 -14.72 -4.25 -33.56
CA LEU A 4 -14.36 -2.84 -33.57
C LEU A 4 -13.03 -2.70 -32.86
N ASN A 5 -11.96 -2.87 -33.62
CA ASN A 5 -10.64 -2.42 -33.26
C ASN A 5 -10.77 -0.88 -33.21
N TYR A 6 -10.85 -0.32 -32.01
CA TYR A 6 -10.71 1.11 -31.82
C TYR A 6 -9.27 1.46 -32.17
N ASP A 7 -9.02 1.63 -33.47
CA ASP A 7 -7.88 2.34 -34.01
C ASP A 7 -8.05 3.79 -33.57
N THR A 8 -7.66 4.07 -32.33
CA THR A 8 -7.52 5.42 -31.81
C THR A 8 -6.41 6.07 -32.63
N GLY A 9 -6.80 6.69 -33.75
CA GLY A 9 -5.91 7.35 -34.70
C GLY A 9 -4.76 8.03 -33.97
N GLY A 10 -3.59 7.42 -34.10
CA GLY A 10 -2.46 7.57 -33.18
C GLY A 10 -1.96 8.99 -33.08
N LEU A 11 -2.38 9.69 -32.04
CA LEU A 11 -1.43 10.50 -31.28
C LEU A 11 -0.64 9.52 -30.43
N TYR A 12 0.49 9.06 -30.95
CA TYR A 12 1.50 8.37 -30.14
C TYR A 12 2.02 9.40 -29.12
N LEU A 13 1.31 9.53 -27.99
CA LEU A 13 1.72 10.40 -26.89
C LEU A 13 2.96 9.86 -26.16
N GLY A 14 3.41 8.66 -26.54
CA GLY A 14 4.74 8.12 -26.25
C GLY A 14 5.06 8.02 -24.76
N PRO A 15 6.36 8.04 -24.39
CA PRO A 15 6.81 7.94 -23.01
C PRO A 15 6.25 9.02 -22.07
N LEU A 16 5.85 10.19 -22.61
CA LEU A 16 5.27 11.27 -21.81
C LEU A 16 3.89 10.91 -21.28
N TRP A 17 3.10 10.12 -22.03
CA TRP A 17 1.79 9.64 -21.57
C TRP A 17 1.94 8.63 -20.45
N GLU A 18 2.85 7.67 -20.60
CA GLU A 18 3.17 6.67 -19.56
C GLU A 18 3.64 7.36 -18.28
N CYS A 19 4.57 8.32 -18.38
CA CYS A 19 5.00 9.11 -17.21
C CYS A 19 3.84 9.89 -16.56
N ALA A 20 2.96 10.49 -17.35
CA ALA A 20 1.82 11.24 -16.83
C ALA A 20 0.81 10.32 -16.12
N GLU A 21 0.58 9.12 -16.66
CA GLU A 21 -0.24 8.10 -16.02
C GLU A 21 0.39 7.64 -14.69
N ASP A 22 1.68 7.33 -14.70
CA ASP A 22 2.43 6.92 -13.51
C ASP A 22 2.38 7.98 -12.42
N ASP A 23 2.65 9.25 -12.76
CA ASP A 23 2.58 10.38 -11.83
C ASP A 23 1.17 10.52 -11.23
N ALA A 24 0.12 10.40 -12.05
CA ALA A 24 -1.26 10.47 -11.60
C ALA A 24 -1.62 9.31 -10.66
N ARG A 25 -1.15 8.09 -10.95
CA ARG A 25 -1.36 6.91 -10.09
C ARG A 25 -0.57 7.01 -8.78
N ILE A 26 0.64 7.55 -8.80
CA ILE A 26 1.43 7.83 -7.59
C ILE A 26 0.73 8.88 -6.72
N ALA A 27 0.18 9.93 -7.33
CA ALA A 27 -0.58 10.96 -6.62
C ALA A 27 -1.84 10.36 -5.96
N LEU A 28 -2.61 9.55 -6.70
CA LEU A 28 -3.78 8.84 -6.17
C LEU A 28 -3.40 7.94 -4.98
N LYS A 29 -2.36 7.11 -5.14
CA LYS A 29 -1.86 6.25 -4.07
C LYS A 29 -1.48 7.05 -2.83
N SER A 30 -0.75 8.15 -3.01
CA SER A 30 -0.32 9.01 -1.90
C SER A 30 -1.50 9.62 -1.15
N CYS A 31 -2.56 10.04 -1.86
CA CYS A 31 -3.78 10.55 -1.23
C CYS A 31 -4.52 9.49 -0.43
N ILE A 32 -4.63 8.26 -0.98
CA ILE A 32 -5.28 7.13 -0.30
C ILE A 32 -4.48 6.72 0.95
N ASP A 33 -3.15 6.63 0.84
CA ASP A 33 -2.29 6.30 1.98
C ASP A 33 -2.45 7.36 3.09
N ALA A 34 -2.45 8.65 2.73
CA ALA A 34 -2.68 9.73 3.68
C ALA A 34 -4.05 9.62 4.36
N PHE A 35 -5.11 9.34 3.59
CA PHE A 35 -6.44 9.09 4.13
C PHE A 35 -6.44 7.93 5.14
N ASN A 36 -5.87 6.77 4.78
CA ASN A 36 -5.79 5.59 5.65
C ASN A 36 -5.05 5.90 6.95
N TRP A 37 -3.94 6.64 6.88
CA TRP A 37 -3.18 7.07 8.06
C TRP A 37 -4.00 7.98 8.99
N PHE A 38 -4.66 9.01 8.46
CA PHE A 38 -5.47 9.90 9.28
C PHE A 38 -6.72 9.22 9.84
N GLU A 39 -7.33 8.33 9.07
CA GLU A 39 -8.46 7.51 9.52
C GLU A 39 -8.07 6.58 10.66
N ASP A 40 -6.90 5.96 10.60
CA ASP A 40 -6.38 5.12 11.68
C ASP A 40 -6.07 5.92 12.95
N LEU A 41 -5.63 7.17 12.81
CA LEU A 41 -5.40 8.07 13.96
C LEU A 41 -6.70 8.42 14.70
N LEU A 42 -7.87 8.40 14.03
CA LEU A 42 -9.16 8.64 14.70
C LEU A 42 -9.53 7.57 15.72
N TRP A 43 -8.87 6.41 15.72
CA TRP A 43 -9.06 5.40 16.76
C TRP A 43 -8.38 5.77 18.09
N ASP A 44 -7.32 6.57 18.05
CA ASP A 44 -6.57 6.98 19.23
C ASP A 44 -6.90 8.42 19.66
N LEU A 45 -7.32 9.25 18.71
CA LEU A 45 -7.51 10.69 18.89
C LEU A 45 -8.92 11.11 18.47
N SER A 46 -9.49 12.06 19.21
CA SER A 46 -10.77 12.67 18.84
C SER A 46 -10.65 13.39 17.47
N PRO A 47 -11.72 13.42 16.65
CA PRO A 47 -11.77 14.26 15.45
C PRO A 47 -11.41 15.74 15.69
N ASP A 48 -11.67 16.25 16.90
CA ASP A 48 -11.35 17.63 17.29
C ASP A 48 -9.89 17.82 17.74
N HIS A 49 -9.09 16.75 17.74
CA HIS A 49 -7.67 16.81 18.08
C HIS A 49 -6.95 17.77 17.14
N ARG A 50 -6.19 18.71 17.72
CA ARG A 50 -5.53 19.79 17.00
C ARG A 50 -4.12 19.36 16.62
N ILE A 51 -3.80 19.43 15.34
CA ILE A 51 -2.48 19.13 14.78
C ILE A 51 -1.82 20.45 14.36
N ASP A 52 -0.65 20.70 14.94
CA ASP A 52 0.17 21.87 14.63
C ASP A 52 1.22 21.51 13.58
N PHE A 53 1.10 22.04 12.37
CA PHE A 53 2.10 21.84 11.33
C PHE A 53 3.23 22.85 11.48
N MET A 54 4.37 22.48 12.05
CA MET A 54 5.54 23.36 12.00
C MET A 54 6.22 23.25 10.63
N SER A 55 6.07 24.26 9.75
CA SER A 55 6.96 24.36 8.59
C SER A 55 8.31 24.85 9.08
N LYS A 56 9.36 24.11 8.71
CA LYS A 56 10.74 24.44 9.05
C LYS A 56 11.23 25.73 8.36
N GLU A 57 10.46 26.29 7.43
CA GLU A 57 10.93 27.35 6.53
C GLU A 57 10.40 28.76 6.83
N ARG A 58 9.49 28.95 7.80
CA ARG A 58 9.02 30.30 8.17
C ARG A 58 9.12 30.54 9.67
N SER A 59 10.04 31.42 10.04
CA SER A 59 10.24 31.96 11.39
C SER A 59 9.20 33.00 11.82
N VAL A 60 8.05 33.08 11.15
CA VAL A 60 7.01 34.07 11.45
C VAL A 60 5.64 33.41 11.28
N ASP A 61 4.95 33.28 12.41
CA ASP A 61 3.60 32.77 12.66
C ASP A 61 3.34 31.25 12.63
N PRO A 62 2.63 30.70 13.65
CA PRO A 62 2.21 29.31 13.66
C PRO A 62 1.28 29.03 12.48
N ILE A 63 1.72 28.05 11.70
CA ILE A 63 1.14 27.55 10.47
C ILE A 63 -0.11 26.75 10.85
N SER A 64 -1.26 27.23 10.37
CA SER A 64 -2.60 26.64 10.44
C SER A 64 -2.77 25.46 11.40
N VAL A 65 -3.37 25.72 12.56
CA VAL A 65 -3.88 24.63 13.39
C VAL A 65 -5.12 24.05 12.71
N VAL A 66 -5.09 22.76 12.40
CA VAL A 66 -6.23 22.04 11.82
C VAL A 66 -6.65 20.91 12.73
N THR A 67 -7.91 20.49 12.63
CA THR A 67 -8.42 19.33 13.35
C THR A 67 -8.14 18.05 12.57
N LEU A 68 -7.96 16.93 13.26
CA LEU A 68 -7.76 15.63 12.63
C LEU A 68 -8.94 15.24 11.74
N GLY A 69 -10.18 15.50 12.16
CA GLY A 69 -11.38 15.24 11.35
C GLY A 69 -11.34 15.98 10.01
N ARG A 70 -10.92 17.24 10.02
CA ARG A 70 -10.75 18.01 8.78
C ARG A 70 -9.66 17.42 7.89
N LEU A 71 -8.55 16.93 8.45
CA LEU A 71 -7.50 16.29 7.66
C LEU A 71 -7.99 15.00 6.99
N VAL A 72 -8.83 14.22 7.67
CA VAL A 72 -9.47 13.03 7.10
C VAL A 72 -10.38 13.41 5.94
N ASP A 73 -11.24 14.42 6.12
CA ASP A 73 -12.15 14.91 5.08
C ASP A 73 -11.38 15.46 3.87
N ASP A 74 -10.34 16.27 4.11
CA ASP A 74 -9.50 16.85 3.07
C ASP A 74 -8.75 15.74 2.30
N ALA A 75 -8.18 14.74 2.99
CA ALA A 75 -7.50 13.61 2.36
C ALA A 75 -8.45 12.72 1.54
N HIS A 76 -9.66 12.46 2.05
CA HIS A 76 -10.71 11.74 1.31
C HIS A 76 -11.08 12.49 0.02
N ALA A 77 -11.30 13.80 0.11
CA ALA A 77 -11.62 14.64 -1.03
C ALA A 77 -10.47 14.69 -2.07
N TRP A 78 -9.21 14.72 -1.63
CA TRP A 78 -8.05 14.66 -2.53
C TRP A 78 -7.94 13.32 -3.24
N ALA A 79 -8.19 12.21 -2.54
CA ALA A 79 -8.20 10.88 -3.15
C ALA A 79 -9.26 10.80 -4.27
N HIS A 80 -10.47 11.32 -4.04
CA HIS A 80 -11.51 11.37 -5.07
C HIS A 80 -11.10 12.20 -6.28
N ARG A 81 -10.56 13.41 -6.08
CA ARG A 81 -10.09 14.25 -7.20
C ARG A 81 -8.96 13.59 -8.00
N ALA A 82 -8.02 12.93 -7.33
CA ALA A 82 -6.97 12.17 -7.99
C ALA A 82 -7.57 10.96 -8.74
N GLY A 83 -8.58 10.31 -8.18
CA GLY A 83 -9.28 9.20 -8.80
C GLY A 83 -10.08 9.62 -10.04
N GLU A 84 -10.76 10.76 -10.00
CA GLU A 84 -11.42 11.37 -11.17
C GLU A 84 -10.42 11.64 -12.29
N LEU A 85 -9.24 12.18 -11.96
CA LEU A 85 -8.16 12.40 -12.94
C LEU A 85 -7.71 11.08 -13.57
N VAL A 86 -7.41 10.08 -12.75
CA VAL A 86 -6.93 8.76 -13.23
C VAL A 86 -8.01 8.06 -14.04
N GLY A 87 -9.21 7.90 -13.49
CA GLY A 87 -10.30 7.17 -14.13
C GLY A 87 -10.92 7.90 -15.33
N GLY A 88 -10.84 9.23 -15.37
CA GLY A 88 -11.36 10.04 -16.47
C GLY A 88 -10.39 10.16 -17.66
N ILE A 89 -9.08 10.24 -17.41
CA ILE A 89 -8.07 10.40 -18.47
C ILE A 89 -7.49 9.07 -18.91
N PHE A 90 -7.05 8.23 -17.97
CA PHE A 90 -6.31 7.00 -18.24
C PHE A 90 -7.20 5.74 -18.13
N GLY A 91 -8.27 5.82 -17.33
CA GLY A 91 -9.12 4.69 -16.99
C GLY A 91 -8.54 3.81 -15.88
N CYS A 92 -9.43 3.12 -15.18
CA CYS A 92 -9.05 2.14 -14.16
C CYS A 92 -9.39 0.74 -14.67
N ARG A 93 -8.41 0.08 -15.29
CA ARG A 93 -8.61 -1.26 -15.86
C ARG A 93 -8.84 -2.30 -14.76
N MET A 94 -9.84 -3.13 -14.97
CA MET A 94 -10.09 -4.31 -14.14
C MET A 94 -9.25 -5.47 -14.65
N THR A 95 -8.78 -6.32 -13.74
CA THR A 95 -7.95 -7.49 -14.08
C THR A 95 -8.79 -8.75 -14.01
N HIS A 96 -8.39 -9.78 -14.78
CA HIS A 96 -8.99 -11.11 -14.73
C HIS A 96 -7.85 -12.10 -14.48
N ASP A 97 -7.95 -12.91 -13.43
CA ASP A 97 -6.88 -13.82 -13.00
C ASP A 97 -6.94 -15.21 -13.66
N GLY A 98 -7.94 -15.44 -14.50
CA GLY A 98 -8.22 -16.70 -15.18
C GLY A 98 -9.43 -17.42 -14.60
N GLN A 99 -9.89 -17.03 -13.41
CA GLN A 99 -11.12 -17.53 -12.80
C GLN A 99 -12.13 -16.40 -12.66
N ASP A 100 -11.73 -15.29 -12.04
CA ASP A 100 -12.64 -14.21 -11.68
C ASP A 100 -12.13 -12.84 -12.14
N TRP A 101 -13.06 -11.91 -12.32
CA TRP A 101 -12.76 -10.49 -12.47
C TRP A 101 -12.43 -9.87 -11.10
N GLN A 102 -11.44 -8.99 -11.08
CA GLN A 102 -10.95 -8.34 -9.87
C GLN A 102 -11.18 -6.81 -9.94
N ASP A 103 -11.77 -6.26 -8.87
CA ASP A 103 -11.84 -4.82 -8.60
C ASP A 103 -10.59 -4.42 -7.81
N GLU A 104 -9.59 -3.88 -8.51
CA GLU A 104 -8.35 -3.34 -7.94
C GLU A 104 -8.34 -1.79 -7.89
N CYS A 105 -9.50 -1.16 -8.08
CA CYS A 105 -9.60 0.29 -8.05
C CYS A 105 -9.30 0.79 -6.63
N ALA A 106 -8.12 1.37 -6.44
CA ALA A 106 -7.65 1.84 -5.14
C ALA A 106 -8.65 2.80 -4.46
N LEU A 107 -9.31 3.67 -5.23
CA LEU A 107 -10.33 4.57 -4.69
C LEU A 107 -11.59 3.84 -4.20
N SER A 108 -12.08 2.86 -4.98
CA SER A 108 -13.23 2.01 -4.60
C SER A 108 -12.92 1.23 -3.33
N LEU A 109 -11.71 0.69 -3.25
CA LEU A 109 -11.26 -0.13 -2.12
C LEU A 109 -10.94 0.70 -0.87
N MET A 110 -10.61 1.98 -1.00
CA MET A 110 -10.45 2.91 0.13
C MET A 110 -11.73 3.01 0.99
N HIS A 111 -12.92 2.78 0.41
CA HIS A 111 -14.17 2.76 1.17
C HIS A 111 -14.44 1.44 1.90
N VAL A 112 -13.59 0.43 1.68
CA VAL A 112 -13.59 -0.83 2.43
C VAL A 112 -12.61 -0.68 3.59
N ARG A 113 -13.12 -0.29 4.75
CA ARG A 113 -12.33 -0.05 5.98
C ARG A 113 -11.92 -1.35 6.65
N LEU A 114 -11.32 -2.28 5.91
CA LEU A 114 -10.83 -3.56 6.41
C LEU A 114 -9.41 -3.79 5.89
N GLY A 115 -8.60 -4.46 6.70
CA GLY A 115 -7.25 -4.87 6.34
C GLY A 115 -6.83 -6.12 7.09
N ASN A 116 -5.80 -6.78 6.58
CA ASN A 116 -5.22 -7.94 7.22
C ASN A 116 -4.29 -7.47 8.34
N SER A 117 -4.54 -7.95 9.56
CA SER A 117 -3.64 -7.79 10.68
C SER A 117 -3.02 -9.14 11.01
N VAL A 118 -1.70 -9.19 10.99
CA VAL A 118 -0.96 -10.41 11.26
C VAL A 118 -0.57 -10.48 12.73
N GLY A 119 -1.08 -11.49 13.42
CA GLY A 119 -0.62 -11.89 14.74
C GLY A 119 0.56 -12.83 14.59
N MET A 120 1.78 -12.34 14.86
CA MET A 120 2.99 -13.14 14.82
C MET A 120 3.91 -12.82 15.98
N THR A 121 4.74 -13.78 16.36
CA THR A 121 5.90 -13.57 17.23
C THR A 121 7.17 -13.61 16.39
N THR A 122 8.03 -12.61 16.59
CA THR A 122 9.28 -12.48 15.85
C THR A 122 10.46 -12.14 16.75
N ASN A 123 11.64 -12.65 16.37
CA ASN A 123 12.92 -12.25 16.93
C ASN A 123 13.73 -11.46 15.90
N TYR A 124 14.29 -10.34 16.34
CA TYR A 124 15.22 -9.53 15.56
C TYR A 124 16.65 -9.78 16.02
N VAL A 125 17.52 -10.06 15.06
CA VAL A 125 18.96 -10.20 15.27
C VAL A 125 19.71 -9.09 14.54
N CYS A 126 20.83 -8.68 15.08
CA CYS A 126 21.67 -7.64 14.50
C CYS A 126 22.31 -8.15 13.19
N SER A 127 22.21 -7.35 12.12
CA SER A 127 22.84 -7.68 10.83
C SER A 127 24.38 -7.74 10.89
N ILE A 128 24.99 -7.20 11.95
CA ILE A 128 26.45 -7.17 12.17
C ILE A 128 26.95 -8.42 12.89
N CYS A 129 26.40 -8.73 14.07
CA CYS A 129 26.89 -9.84 14.91
C CYS A 129 25.97 -11.07 14.96
N GLY A 130 24.75 -11.00 14.43
CA GLY A 130 23.77 -12.09 14.49
C GLY A 130 23.18 -12.37 15.87
N VAL A 131 23.58 -11.60 16.90
CA VAL A 131 22.98 -11.66 18.24
C VAL A 131 21.66 -10.89 18.23
N VAL A 132 20.75 -11.28 19.11
CA VAL A 132 19.49 -10.60 19.34
C VAL A 132 19.70 -9.11 19.59
N CYS A 133 18.92 -8.25 18.93
CA CYS A 133 19.18 -6.80 18.88
C CYS A 133 19.23 -6.12 20.24
N TRP A 134 18.46 -6.58 21.24
CA TRP A 134 18.47 -6.00 22.58
C TRP A 134 19.62 -6.49 23.47
N ASP A 135 20.38 -7.50 23.01
CA ASP A 135 21.52 -8.09 23.72
C ASP A 135 22.88 -7.72 23.07
N CYS A 136 22.91 -6.80 22.09
CA CYS A 136 24.13 -6.42 21.39
C CYS A 136 24.41 -4.91 21.46
N ASP A 137 25.68 -4.52 21.38
CA ASP A 137 26.13 -3.11 21.45
C ASP A 137 26.04 -2.36 20.10
N HIS A 138 25.50 -2.99 19.05
CA HIS A 138 25.38 -2.37 17.73
C HIS A 138 24.10 -1.56 17.65
N GLU A 139 24.22 -0.24 17.66
CA GLU A 139 23.09 0.68 17.55
C GLU A 139 22.54 0.70 16.12
N PRO A 140 21.23 0.46 15.90
CA PRO A 140 20.64 0.49 14.58
C PRO A 140 20.88 1.82 13.85
N GLY A 141 21.28 1.73 12.59
CA GLY A 141 21.52 2.88 11.74
C GLY A 141 22.96 3.40 11.74
N ASN A 142 23.80 2.97 12.69
CA ASN A 142 25.24 3.28 12.70
C ASN A 142 26.04 2.34 11.80
N ASN A 143 27.19 2.82 11.35
CA ASN A 143 28.12 2.11 10.47
C ASN A 143 29.20 1.37 11.28
N TYR A 144 29.48 0.13 10.91
CA TYR A 144 30.46 -0.73 11.55
C TYR A 144 31.35 -1.42 10.51
N PHE A 145 32.64 -1.50 10.79
CA PHE A 145 33.58 -2.25 9.96
C PHE A 145 33.52 -3.73 10.31
N ILE A 146 33.10 -4.55 9.36
CA ILE A 146 33.01 -5.99 9.52
C ILE A 146 33.90 -6.70 8.52
N ILE A 147 34.50 -7.80 8.95
CA ILE A 147 35.27 -8.68 8.07
C ILE A 147 34.28 -9.60 7.36
N ALA A 148 34.38 -9.69 6.04
CA ALA A 148 33.59 -10.61 5.24
C ALA A 148 33.93 -12.05 5.63
N THR A 149 32.93 -12.77 6.11
CA THR A 149 33.00 -14.20 6.38
C THR A 149 31.89 -14.92 5.61
N ARG A 150 32.01 -16.24 5.54
CA ARG A 150 30.98 -17.11 4.96
C ARG A 150 30.56 -18.12 6.01
N ASP A 151 29.26 -18.25 6.18
CA ASP A 151 28.62 -19.26 7.01
C ASP A 151 27.60 -19.98 6.12
N GLU A 152 27.67 -21.31 6.05
CA GLU A 152 26.81 -22.13 5.17
C GLU A 152 26.71 -21.59 3.72
N GLU A 153 27.85 -21.17 3.15
CA GLU A 153 27.96 -20.58 1.79
C GLU A 153 27.31 -19.19 1.60
N VAL A 154 26.74 -18.61 2.67
CA VAL A 154 26.12 -17.29 2.68
C VAL A 154 27.09 -16.24 3.21
N CYS A 155 27.17 -15.09 2.53
CA CYS A 155 27.98 -13.97 2.99
C CYS A 155 27.34 -13.26 4.19
N ASN A 156 28.09 -12.98 5.27
CA ASN A 156 27.58 -12.22 6.42
C ASN A 156 27.23 -10.76 6.11
N ILE A 157 27.76 -10.20 5.00
CA ILE A 157 27.55 -8.81 4.60
C ILE A 157 26.23 -8.66 3.85
N CYS A 158 26.11 -9.26 2.66
CA CYS A 158 24.91 -9.13 1.82
C CYS A 158 23.86 -10.21 2.01
N ARG A 159 24.16 -11.29 2.75
CA ARG A 159 23.29 -12.47 2.92
C ARG A 159 22.97 -13.23 1.63
N ASP A 160 23.72 -12.98 0.55
CA ASP A 160 23.61 -13.72 -0.69
C ASP A 160 24.49 -14.98 -0.69
N ALA A 161 24.09 -15.93 -1.54
CA ALA A 161 24.89 -17.11 -1.87
C ALA A 161 26.21 -16.73 -2.55
N GLN A 162 27.19 -17.61 -2.48
CA GLN A 162 28.53 -17.38 -3.03
C GLN A 162 28.54 -17.05 -4.52
N GLU A 163 27.64 -17.62 -5.31
CA GLU A 163 27.61 -17.46 -6.77
C GLU A 163 27.30 -16.04 -7.23
N VAL A 164 26.57 -15.27 -6.41
CA VAL A 164 26.12 -13.90 -6.72
C VAL A 164 26.81 -12.84 -5.86
N CYS A 165 27.47 -13.24 -4.78
CA CYS A 165 28.14 -12.34 -3.84
C CYS A 165 29.49 -11.82 -4.37
N THR A 166 29.66 -10.50 -4.44
CA THR A 166 30.92 -9.84 -4.83
C THR A 166 31.91 -9.59 -3.69
N HIS A 167 31.52 -9.88 -2.44
CA HIS A 167 32.37 -9.67 -1.27
C HIS A 167 33.49 -10.72 -1.16
N THR A 168 34.73 -10.23 -0.97
CA THR A 168 35.93 -11.05 -0.80
C THR A 168 36.12 -11.41 0.66
N VAL A 169 36.14 -12.72 0.97
CA VAL A 169 36.35 -13.23 2.33
C VAL A 169 37.67 -12.70 2.91
N GLY A 170 37.62 -12.25 4.17
CA GLY A 170 38.76 -11.64 4.87
C GLY A 170 38.95 -10.14 4.59
N SER A 171 38.23 -9.56 3.62
CA SER A 171 38.23 -8.11 3.41
C SER A 171 37.28 -7.40 4.36
N THR A 172 37.60 -6.16 4.71
CA THR A 172 36.78 -5.33 5.60
C THR A 172 35.83 -4.46 4.79
N TYR A 173 34.58 -4.39 5.23
CA TYR A 173 33.53 -3.59 4.61
C TYR A 173 32.82 -2.74 5.66
N ASP A 174 32.38 -1.55 5.25
CA ASP A 174 31.49 -0.72 6.06
C ASP A 174 30.05 -1.23 5.87
N LYS A 175 29.39 -1.60 6.96
CA LYS A 175 28.00 -2.06 6.97
C LYS A 175 27.20 -1.29 8.01
N ARG A 176 26.04 -0.80 7.58
CA ARG A 176 25.05 -0.21 8.48
C ARG A 176 24.39 -1.31 9.32
N ALA A 177 24.37 -1.13 10.63
CA ALA A 177 23.67 -2.05 11.53
C ALA A 177 22.17 -1.93 11.33
N GLU A 178 21.52 -3.06 11.07
CA GLU A 178 20.10 -3.14 10.77
C GLU A 178 19.51 -4.38 11.48
N PRO A 179 18.28 -4.29 12.03
CA PRO A 179 17.60 -5.45 12.58
C PRO A 179 17.18 -6.40 11.45
N THR A 180 17.57 -7.66 11.55
CA THR A 180 17.19 -8.74 10.64
C THR A 180 16.19 -9.66 11.33
N MET A 181 15.08 -9.97 10.68
CA MET A 181 14.07 -10.89 11.21
C MET A 181 14.54 -12.34 11.02
N GLN A 182 14.58 -13.17 12.08
CA GLN A 182 15.15 -14.53 11.98
C GLN A 182 14.18 -15.66 12.35
N VAL A 183 13.25 -15.43 13.28
CA VAL A 183 12.22 -16.39 13.65
C VAL A 183 10.88 -15.70 13.45
N LEU A 184 10.02 -16.27 12.61
CA LEU A 184 8.66 -15.80 12.42
C LEU A 184 7.72 -16.96 12.74
N GLU A 185 7.00 -16.85 13.86
CA GLU A 185 5.91 -17.75 14.19
C GLU A 185 4.60 -17.02 13.90
N LEU A 186 3.99 -17.35 12.76
CA LEU A 186 2.67 -16.87 12.39
C LEU A 186 1.61 -17.57 13.24
N ARG A 187 0.82 -16.80 13.99
CA ARG A 187 -0.26 -17.33 14.84
C ARG A 187 -1.61 -17.16 14.17
N GLU A 188 -1.87 -15.98 13.63
CA GLU A 188 -3.13 -15.65 13.00
C GLU A 188 -2.98 -14.57 11.93
N ILE A 189 -3.95 -14.54 11.01
CA ILE A 189 -4.19 -13.43 10.10
C ILE A 189 -5.67 -13.09 10.25
N SER A 190 -5.95 -11.90 10.77
CA SER A 190 -7.30 -11.45 11.10
C SER A 190 -7.69 -10.30 10.17
N LEU A 191 -8.91 -10.36 9.63
CA LEU A 191 -9.48 -9.24 8.88
C LEU A 191 -10.12 -8.26 9.88
N VAL A 192 -9.54 -7.07 10.01
CA VAL A 192 -9.93 -6.11 11.05
C VAL A 192 -10.16 -4.70 10.50
N PRO A 193 -10.99 -3.87 11.16
CA PRO A 193 -11.20 -2.49 10.77
C PRO A 193 -9.97 -1.58 10.89
N ARG A 194 -9.03 -1.96 11.77
CA ARG A 194 -7.79 -1.23 12.02
C ARG A 194 -6.61 -2.21 12.01
N PRO A 195 -6.03 -2.50 10.84
CA PRO A 195 -4.85 -3.36 10.77
C PRO A 195 -3.68 -2.72 11.51
N ARG A 196 -2.74 -3.54 12.01
CA ARG A 196 -1.53 -3.02 12.66
C ARG A 196 -0.70 -2.13 11.72
N ASP A 197 -0.66 -2.48 10.44
CA ASP A 197 -0.08 -1.67 9.37
C ASP A 197 -1.22 -1.03 8.55
N PRO A 198 -1.35 0.31 8.55
CA PRO A 198 -2.37 1.03 7.76
C PRO A 198 -2.32 0.74 6.27
N LEU A 199 -1.19 0.21 5.75
CA LEU A 199 -1.01 -0.15 4.34
C LEU A 199 -1.40 -1.60 4.03
N ALA A 200 -1.75 -2.41 5.04
CA ALA A 200 -2.23 -3.78 4.89
C ALA A 200 -3.74 -3.87 4.58
N ARG A 201 -4.30 -2.81 4.00
CA ARG A 201 -5.69 -2.73 3.52
C ARG A 201 -5.88 -3.60 2.28
N ILE A 202 -7.14 -3.94 1.99
CA ILE A 202 -7.51 -4.75 0.82
C ILE A 202 -7.12 -4.00 -0.47
N LYS A 203 -6.37 -4.67 -1.36
CA LYS A 203 -5.90 -4.11 -2.64
C LYS A 203 -6.62 -4.65 -3.87
N GLY A 204 -7.42 -5.69 -3.69
CA GLY A 204 -8.22 -6.31 -4.74
C GLY A 204 -9.36 -7.10 -4.11
N ARG A 205 -10.47 -7.21 -4.82
CA ARG A 205 -11.55 -8.14 -4.48
C ARG A 205 -12.11 -8.77 -5.74
N GLY A 206 -12.47 -10.04 -5.64
CA GLY A 206 -13.23 -10.72 -6.68
C GLY A 206 -14.59 -10.06 -6.86
N ILE A 207 -15.07 -10.09 -8.09
CA ILE A 207 -16.41 -9.65 -8.47
C ILE A 207 -17.16 -10.88 -8.90
N ASP A 208 -18.32 -11.10 -8.31
CA ASP A 208 -19.17 -12.22 -8.69
C ASP A 208 -19.60 -12.07 -10.15
N GLU A 209 -19.59 -13.17 -10.90
CA GLU A 209 -20.08 -13.19 -12.27
C GLU A 209 -21.53 -12.71 -12.35
N THR A 210 -22.35 -12.98 -11.32
CA THR A 210 -23.73 -12.47 -11.28
C THR A 210 -23.79 -10.95 -11.23
N ASP A 211 -22.89 -10.29 -10.49
CA ASP A 211 -22.84 -8.83 -10.43
C ASP A 211 -22.47 -8.24 -11.81
N LEU A 212 -21.60 -8.92 -12.55
CA LEU A 212 -21.23 -8.52 -13.91
C LEU A 212 -22.38 -8.72 -14.89
N ILE A 213 -23.10 -9.84 -14.81
CA ILE A 213 -24.26 -10.11 -15.65
C ILE A 213 -25.37 -9.10 -15.35
N ASP A 214 -25.62 -8.78 -14.07
CA ASP A 214 -26.63 -7.80 -13.69
C ASP A 214 -26.29 -6.40 -14.21
N TYR A 215 -25.00 -6.04 -14.22
CA TYR A 215 -24.54 -4.72 -14.68
C TYR A 215 -24.46 -4.61 -16.21
N PHE A 216 -23.89 -5.60 -16.89
CA PHE A 216 -23.63 -5.57 -18.34
C PHE A 216 -24.70 -6.28 -19.19
N GLY A 217 -25.53 -7.12 -18.57
CA GLY A 217 -26.49 -8.01 -19.25
C GLY A 217 -25.86 -9.29 -19.80
N PHE A 218 -24.57 -9.52 -19.59
CA PHE A 218 -23.81 -10.70 -20.03
C PHE A 218 -22.55 -10.86 -19.17
N ALA A 219 -21.98 -12.07 -19.15
CA ALA A 219 -20.67 -12.33 -18.55
C ALA A 219 -19.55 -11.88 -19.52
N PRO A 220 -18.76 -10.84 -19.16
CA PRO A 220 -17.70 -10.39 -20.04
C PRO A 220 -16.61 -11.46 -20.22
N PRO A 221 -16.09 -11.68 -21.45
CA PRO A 221 -15.02 -12.65 -21.67
C PRO A 221 -13.74 -12.18 -20.98
N SER A 222 -12.89 -13.11 -20.52
CA SER A 222 -11.70 -12.82 -19.71
C SER A 222 -10.66 -11.87 -20.35
N ASP A 223 -10.71 -11.66 -21.66
CA ASP A 223 -9.85 -10.75 -22.42
C ASP A 223 -10.48 -9.37 -22.67
N ALA A 224 -11.70 -9.14 -22.19
CA ALA A 224 -12.39 -7.86 -22.33
C ALA A 224 -11.59 -6.72 -21.70
N ASN A 225 -11.75 -5.51 -22.25
CA ASN A 225 -11.21 -4.31 -21.62
C ASN A 225 -12.28 -3.65 -20.76
N LEU A 226 -12.41 -4.10 -19.51
CA LEU A 226 -13.33 -3.52 -18.54
C LEU A 226 -12.67 -2.38 -17.79
N LEU A 227 -13.33 -1.22 -17.77
CA LEU A 227 -12.89 -0.03 -17.04
C LEU A 227 -13.86 0.27 -15.90
N CYS A 228 -13.31 0.46 -14.70
CA CYS A 228 -14.02 0.98 -13.56
C CYS A 228 -14.10 2.50 -13.66
N HIS A 229 -15.32 3.05 -13.61
CA HIS A 229 -15.58 4.49 -13.59
C HIS A 229 -16.26 4.95 -12.30
N LYS A 230 -16.23 4.14 -11.23
CA LYS A 230 -16.89 4.49 -9.95
C LYS A 230 -16.44 5.85 -9.40
N CYS A 231 -15.17 6.20 -9.58
CA CYS A 231 -14.59 7.47 -9.17
C CYS A 231 -15.18 8.71 -9.88
N MET A 232 -15.89 8.51 -11.01
CA MET A 232 -16.50 9.60 -11.77
C MET A 232 -17.92 9.95 -11.28
N TYR A 233 -18.42 9.22 -10.29
CA TYR A 233 -19.76 9.41 -9.72
C TYR A 233 -19.67 9.92 -8.29
N THR A 234 -20.80 10.41 -7.77
CA THR A 234 -20.91 10.84 -6.38
C THR A 234 -20.51 9.72 -5.42
N CYS A 235 -19.66 10.04 -4.44
CA CYS A 235 -19.25 9.09 -3.42
C CYS A 235 -20.48 8.58 -2.62
N GLU A 236 -20.64 7.26 -2.56
CA GLU A 236 -21.72 6.59 -1.79
C GLU A 236 -21.44 6.51 -0.28
N GLY A 237 -20.29 7.04 0.17
CA GLY A 237 -19.81 6.92 1.54
C GLY A 237 -19.10 5.59 1.81
N PHE A 238 -18.89 5.29 3.09
CA PHE A 238 -18.24 4.06 3.52
C PHE A 238 -19.19 2.88 3.45
N ARG A 239 -18.73 1.78 2.88
CA ARG A 239 -19.49 0.53 2.89
C ARG A 239 -19.30 -0.08 4.28
N ALA A 240 -20.37 -0.15 5.06
CA ALA A 240 -20.40 -1.06 6.18
C ALA A 240 -20.15 -2.46 5.59
N GLY A 241 -18.98 -3.04 5.83
CA GLY A 241 -18.84 -4.48 5.63
C GLY A 241 -20.00 -5.13 6.38
N ARG A 242 -20.66 -6.13 5.79
CA ARG A 242 -21.75 -6.89 6.43
C ARG A 242 -21.24 -7.65 7.67
N TYR A 243 -20.87 -6.92 8.72
CA TYR A 243 -20.33 -7.42 9.99
C TYR A 243 -21.13 -6.93 11.19
N ASP A 244 -22.18 -6.12 10.99
CA ASP A 244 -23.15 -5.80 12.05
C ASP A 244 -23.87 -7.07 12.59
N GLU A 245 -23.74 -8.22 11.94
CA GLU A 245 -24.27 -9.50 12.44
C GLU A 245 -23.23 -10.37 13.19
N ALA A 246 -21.94 -10.03 13.14
CA ALA A 246 -20.87 -10.83 13.79
C ALA A 246 -20.44 -10.29 15.16
N SER A 247 -20.86 -9.08 15.54
CA SER A 247 -20.55 -8.46 16.83
C SER A 247 -21.44 -8.95 17.99
N GLU A 248 -22.43 -9.82 17.73
CA GLU A 248 -23.23 -10.51 18.77
C GLU A 248 -22.64 -11.88 19.19
N LEU A 249 -21.46 -12.27 18.70
CA LEU A 249 -20.84 -13.58 18.99
C LEU A 249 -19.50 -13.53 19.74
N VAL A 250 -19.25 -12.49 20.55
CA VAL A 250 -18.17 -12.49 21.56
C VAL A 250 -18.72 -12.14 22.94
#